data_AF-A0A8K0FXC4-F1
#
_entry.id   AF-A0A8K0FXC4-F1
#
_cell.length_a   1.000
_cell.length_b   1.000
_cell.length_c   1.000
_cell.angle_alpha   90.00
_cell.angle_beta   90.00
_cell.angle_gamma   90.00
#
_symmetry.space_group_name_H-M   'P 1'
#
loop_
_entity.id
_entity.type
_entity.pdbx_description
1 polymer ?
#
loop_
_entity_poly.entity_id
_entity_poly.type
_entity_poly.pdbx_seq_one_letter_code
_entity_poly.pdbx_strand_id
1 'polypeptide(L)'
;MKSTGAHSCDICKNPVHAICGSTVGEERYTIYAKKEGNIKEQREHAAQNLKRSAGKMKDTSSKKFKDVLVSSTILIDVPKVDRGPLDANNIRRIVLNLFQIGTSVGVIKDY
;
A
#
# COMPACT_ATOMS: atom_id res chain seq x y z
N MET A 1 46.22 -25.16 -17.35
CA MET A 1 45.21 -24.72 -16.37
C MET A 1 45.11 -23.20 -16.47
N LYS A 2 44.00 -22.64 -16.97
CA LYS A 2 43.80 -21.18 -17.05
C LYS A 2 42.96 -20.76 -15.84
N SER A 3 43.54 -19.99 -14.93
CA SER A 3 42.86 -19.47 -13.73
C SER A 3 41.81 -18.44 -14.14
N THR A 4 40.54 -18.82 -14.01
CA THR A 4 39.38 -17.93 -14.12
C THR A 4 39.36 -17.00 -12.91
N GLY A 5 40.08 -15.89 -12.98
CA GLY A 5 40.03 -14.84 -11.96
C GLY A 5 38.65 -14.18 -11.98
N ALA A 6 37.89 -14.34 -10.91
CA ALA A 6 36.70 -13.52 -10.67
C ALA A 6 37.16 -12.10 -10.31
N HIS A 7 36.71 -11.10 -11.05
CA HIS A 7 36.94 -9.68 -10.70
C HIS A 7 35.75 -9.18 -9.89
N SER A 8 35.94 -8.24 -8.97
CA SER A 8 34.84 -7.60 -8.23
C SER A 8 34.66 -6.16 -8.68
N CYS A 9 33.43 -5.64 -8.68
CA CYS A 9 33.20 -4.22 -8.96
C CYS A 9 33.64 -3.29 -7.84
N ASP A 10 34.25 -2.16 -8.17
CA ASP A 10 34.69 -1.17 -7.18
C ASP A 10 33.54 -0.41 -6.48
N ILE A 11 32.35 -0.35 -7.10
CA ILE A 11 31.19 0.37 -6.56
C ILE A 11 30.36 -0.52 -5.62
N CYS A 12 30.02 -1.75 -6.03
CA CYS A 12 29.13 -2.63 -5.26
C CYS A 12 29.80 -3.92 -4.77
N LYS A 13 31.08 -4.14 -5.07
CA LYS A 13 31.89 -5.31 -4.66
C LYS A 13 31.38 -6.69 -5.07
N ASN A 14 30.32 -6.76 -5.88
CA ASN A 14 29.80 -8.01 -6.41
C ASN A 14 30.81 -8.66 -7.40
N PRO A 15 30.91 -10.01 -7.41
CA PRO A 15 31.82 -10.74 -8.29
C PRO A 15 31.31 -10.80 -9.74
N VAL A 16 32.22 -10.69 -10.69
CA VAL A 16 31.99 -10.60 -12.14
C VAL A 16 32.84 -11.66 -12.84
N HIS A 17 32.21 -12.43 -13.73
CA HIS A 17 32.90 -13.42 -14.55
C HIS A 17 33.58 -12.77 -15.76
N ALA A 18 34.91 -12.94 -15.86
CA ALA A 18 35.74 -12.37 -16.93
C ALA A 18 35.47 -12.93 -18.34
N ILE A 19 34.91 -14.14 -18.46
CA ILE A 19 34.79 -14.86 -19.75
C ILE A 19 33.46 -14.59 -20.47
N CYS A 20 32.38 -14.30 -19.76
CA CYS A 20 31.08 -13.97 -20.36
C CYS A 20 30.83 -12.45 -20.53
N GLY A 21 31.85 -11.62 -20.27
CA GLY A 21 31.83 -10.18 -20.51
C GLY A 21 32.84 -9.79 -21.57
N SER A 22 32.61 -10.13 -22.84
CA SER A 22 33.40 -9.56 -23.94
C SER A 22 33.27 -8.03 -23.90
N THR A 23 34.41 -7.36 -23.80
CA THR A 23 34.58 -5.97 -23.42
C THR A 23 33.84 -4.97 -24.31
N VAL A 24 32.92 -4.20 -23.73
CA VAL A 24 32.94 -2.74 -23.90
C VAL A 24 32.57 -2.09 -22.55
N GLY A 25 33.59 -1.62 -21.84
CA GLY A 25 33.49 -0.50 -20.89
C GLY A 25 33.07 -0.82 -19.45
N GLU A 26 33.86 -0.30 -18.51
CA GLU A 26 33.50 -0.02 -17.10
C GLU A 26 32.09 0.62 -16.97
N GLU A 27 31.63 1.32 -18.00
CA GLU A 27 30.33 1.98 -18.11
C GLU A 27 29.13 1.05 -17.85
N ARG A 28 29.05 -0.14 -18.45
CA ARG A 28 27.86 -1.02 -18.27
C ARG A 28 27.71 -1.48 -16.83
N TYR A 29 28.81 -1.77 -16.16
CA TYR A 29 28.77 -2.23 -14.77
C TYR A 29 28.35 -1.10 -13.82
N THR A 30 28.87 0.12 -14.04
CA THR A 30 28.43 1.28 -13.26
C THR A 30 26.95 1.59 -13.46
N ILE A 31 26.38 1.32 -14.64
CA ILE A 31 24.94 1.55 -14.91
C ILE A 31 24.06 0.62 -14.08
N TYR A 32 24.40 -0.66 -13.92
CA TYR A 32 23.61 -1.58 -13.08
C TYR A 32 23.68 -1.21 -11.60
N ALA A 33 24.87 -0.92 -11.07
CA ALA A 33 25.03 -0.49 -9.68
C ALA A 33 24.31 0.85 -9.40
N LYS A 34 24.37 1.81 -10.33
CA LYS A 34 23.60 3.06 -10.25
C LYS A 34 22.10 2.82 -10.30
N LYS A 35 21.63 1.92 -11.17
CA LYS A 35 20.21 1.53 -11.23
C LYS A 35 19.73 0.89 -9.92
N GLU A 36 20.51 -0.01 -9.32
CA GLU A 36 20.17 -0.61 -8.03
C GLU A 36 20.11 0.43 -6.90
N GLY A 37 21.07 1.36 -6.86
CA GLY A 37 21.06 2.50 -5.94
C GLY A 37 19.81 3.36 -6.10
N ASN A 38 19.49 3.74 -7.34
CA ASN A 38 18.29 4.53 -7.66
C ASN A 38 16.99 3.80 -7.29
N ILE A 39 16.92 2.48 -7.53
CA ILE A 39 15.74 1.67 -7.13
C ILE A 39 15.59 1.68 -5.61
N LYS A 40 16.68 1.56 -4.86
CA LYS A 40 16.64 1.58 -3.40
C LYS A 40 16.16 2.94 -2.89
N GLU A 41 16.69 4.04 -3.41
CA GLU A 41 16.29 5.40 -3.07
C GLU A 41 14.80 5.65 -3.40
N GLN A 42 14.36 5.24 -4.59
CA GLN A 42 12.95 5.37 -4.99
C GLN A 42 12.02 4.56 -4.09
N ARG A 43 12.42 3.36 -3.65
CA ARG A 43 11.64 2.54 -2.70
C ARG A 43 11.54 3.22 -1.34
N GLU A 44 12.63 3.79 -0.84
CA GLU A 44 12.64 4.53 0.44
C GLU A 44 11.75 5.77 0.36
N HIS A 45 11.87 6.56 -0.70
CA HIS A 45 11.02 7.73 -0.94
C HIS A 45 9.53 7.36 -1.11
N ALA A 46 9.23 6.28 -1.85
CA ALA A 46 7.86 5.78 -1.99
C ALA A 46 7.28 5.35 -0.64
N ALA A 47 8.04 4.63 0.19
CA ALA A 47 7.61 4.23 1.52
C ALA A 47 7.32 5.43 2.42
N GLN A 48 8.15 6.47 2.39
CA GLN A 48 7.92 7.71 3.14
C GLN A 48 6.66 8.44 2.66
N ASN A 49 6.45 8.52 1.35
CA ASN A 49 5.27 9.16 0.78
C ASN A 49 3.98 8.40 1.09
N LEU A 50 4.00 7.06 1.06
CA LEU A 50 2.86 6.25 1.47
C LEU A 50 2.51 6.48 2.94
N LYS A 51 3.51 6.53 3.84
CA LYS A 51 3.29 6.87 5.25
C LYS A 51 2.66 8.26 5.41
N ARG A 52 3.16 9.25 4.67
CA ARG A 52 2.63 10.62 4.71
C ARG A 52 1.19 10.69 4.20
N SER A 53 0.90 10.01 3.09
CA SER A 53 -0.45 9.94 2.53
C SER A 53 -1.41 9.24 3.48
N ALA A 54 -1.00 8.13 4.12
CA ALA A 54 -1.81 7.45 5.14
C ALA A 54 -2.11 8.37 6.34
N GLY A 55 -1.13 9.16 6.79
CA GLY A 55 -1.35 10.17 7.83
C GLY A 55 -2.39 11.21 7.41
N LYS A 56 -2.25 11.78 6.21
CA LYS A 56 -3.24 12.73 5.67
C LYS A 56 -4.65 12.13 5.58
N MET A 57 -4.75 10.89 5.10
CA MET A 57 -6.04 10.18 5.03
C MET A 57 -6.68 10.02 6.41
N LYS A 58 -5.88 9.62 7.41
CA LYS A 58 -6.35 9.50 8.79
C LYS A 58 -6.83 10.85 9.35
N ASP A 59 -6.04 11.91 9.18
CA ASP A 59 -6.37 13.25 9.69
C ASP A 59 -7.59 13.86 9.00
N THR A 60 -7.73 13.67 7.69
CA THR A 60 -8.92 14.10 6.96
C THR A 60 -10.14 13.30 7.38
N SER A 61 -9.99 11.99 7.57
CA SER A 61 -11.07 11.10 8.02
C SER A 61 -11.54 11.45 9.42
N SER A 62 -10.63 11.63 10.38
CA SER A 62 -10.98 11.96 11.77
C SER A 62 -11.62 13.34 11.92
N LYS A 63 -11.30 14.29 11.03
CA LYS A 63 -11.98 15.59 10.98
C LYS A 63 -13.38 15.52 10.39
N LYS A 64 -13.59 14.64 9.40
CA LYS A 64 -14.86 14.53 8.67
C LYS A 64 -15.87 13.62 9.38
N PHE A 65 -15.39 12.54 9.98
CA PHE A 65 -16.21 11.52 10.62
C PHE A 65 -15.95 11.49 12.12
N LYS A 66 -17.02 11.40 12.91
CA LYS A 66 -16.91 11.22 14.35
C LYS A 66 -16.42 9.81 14.65
N ASP A 67 -15.64 9.65 15.72
CA ASP A 67 -15.30 8.33 16.20
C ASP A 67 -16.56 7.57 16.61
N VAL A 68 -16.70 6.37 16.06
CA VAL A 68 -17.82 5.48 16.29
C VAL A 68 -17.34 4.34 17.19
N LEU A 69 -17.90 4.24 18.38
CA LEU A 69 -17.58 3.17 19.32
C LEU A 69 -18.31 1.88 18.94
N VAL A 70 -17.68 0.74 19.24
CA VAL A 70 -18.38 -0.56 19.21
C VAL A 70 -19.59 -0.49 20.15
N SER A 71 -20.68 -1.12 19.75
CA SER A 71 -22.01 -1.09 20.39
C SER A 71 -22.75 0.25 20.29
N SER A 72 -22.20 1.26 19.61
CA SER A 72 -22.95 2.48 19.33
C SER A 72 -24.04 2.21 18.29
N THR A 73 -25.16 2.93 18.43
CA THR A 73 -26.26 2.88 17.47
C THR A 73 -26.09 3.97 16.43
N ILE A 74 -26.11 3.61 15.15
CA ILE A 74 -25.96 4.52 14.02
C ILE A 74 -27.18 4.45 13.10
N LEU A 75 -27.40 5.52 12.34
CA LEU A 75 -28.36 5.59 11.25
C LEU A 75 -27.59 5.60 9.93
N ILE A 76 -27.93 4.68 9.03
CA ILE A 76 -27.32 4.58 7.71
C ILE A 76 -28.34 5.02 6.69
N ASP A 77 -27.99 6.00 5.87
CA ASP A 77 -28.85 6.46 4.79
C ASP A 77 -28.92 5.40 3.69
N VAL A 78 -30.14 5.12 3.22
CA VAL A 78 -30.39 4.22 2.10
C VAL A 78 -30.42 5.05 0.81
N PRO A 79 -29.71 4.66 -0.25
CA PRO A 79 -29.80 5.33 -1.55
C PRO A 79 -31.25 5.39 -2.05
N LYS A 80 -31.60 6.43 -2.82
CA LYS A 80 -32.97 6.54 -3.38
C LYS A 80 -33.31 5.38 -4.33
N VAL A 81 -32.31 4.83 -5.01
CA VAL A 81 -32.48 3.72 -5.96
C VAL A 81 -32.88 2.42 -5.27
N ASP A 82 -32.47 2.24 -4.01
CA ASP A 82 -32.77 1.06 -3.20
C ASP A 82 -34.00 1.26 -2.31
N ARG A 83 -34.69 2.40 -2.44
CA ARG A 83 -35.88 2.76 -1.65
C ARG A 83 -37.14 2.69 -2.48
N GLY A 84 -38.16 2.01 -1.95
CA GLY A 84 -39.53 2.18 -2.39
C GLY A 84 -40.11 3.54 -1.98
N PRO A 85 -41.24 3.97 -2.57
CA PRO A 85 -41.84 5.30 -2.31
C PRO A 85 -42.21 5.57 -0.84
N LEU A 86 -42.45 4.51 -0.07
CA LEU A 86 -42.85 4.57 1.34
C LEU A 86 -41.76 4.09 2.30
N ASP A 87 -40.59 3.72 1.80
CA ASP A 87 -39.50 3.22 2.62
C ASP A 87 -38.83 4.35 3.41
N ALA A 88 -38.40 4.03 4.63
CA ALA A 88 -37.65 4.96 5.45
C ALA A 88 -36.34 5.36 4.78
N ASN A 89 -35.96 6.63 4.92
CA ASN A 89 -34.72 7.17 4.35
C ASN A 89 -33.47 6.52 4.98
N ASN A 90 -33.58 6.06 6.23
CA ASN A 90 -32.45 5.69 7.07
C ASN A 90 -32.77 4.39 7.81
N ILE A 91 -31.76 3.53 7.99
CA ILE A 91 -31.88 2.28 8.75
C ILE A 91 -31.07 2.37 10.04
N ARG A 92 -31.69 1.99 11.16
CA ARG A 92 -31.04 1.90 12.48
C ARG A 92 -30.22 0.63 12.60
N ARG A 93 -28.98 0.77 13.06
CA ARG A 93 -27.99 -0.32 13.15
C ARG A 93 -27.09 -0.18 14.37
N ILE A 94 -26.48 -1.28 14.80
CA ILE A 94 -25.51 -1.31 15.90
C ILE A 94 -24.14 -1.68 15.33
N VAL A 95 -23.10 -0.99 15.75
CA VAL A 95 -21.72 -1.27 15.33
C VAL A 95 -21.22 -2.47 16.12
N LEU A 96 -20.92 -3.58 15.44
CA LEU A 96 -20.42 -4.79 16.09
C LEU A 96 -18.89 -4.82 16.11
N ASN A 97 -18.26 -4.35 15.02
CA ASN A 97 -16.82 -4.19 14.86
C ASN A 97 -16.53 -3.09 13.82
N LEU A 98 -15.26 -2.70 13.66
CA LEU A 98 -14.81 -1.67 12.69
C LEU A 98 -15.30 -1.88 11.24
N PHE A 99 -15.66 -3.11 10.86
CA PHE A 99 -16.13 -3.47 9.52
C PHE A 99 -17.48 -4.18 9.52
N GLN A 100 -18.14 -4.32 10.66
CA GLN A 100 -19.37 -5.10 10.78
C GLN A 100 -20.48 -4.32 11.45
N ILE A 101 -21.61 -4.29 10.76
CA ILE A 101 -22.80 -3.60 11.18
C ILE A 101 -23.89 -4.63 11.44
N GLY A 102 -24.39 -4.62 12.68
CA GLY A 102 -25.47 -5.47 13.16
C GLY A 102 -26.84 -4.90 12.85
N THR A 103 -27.73 -5.79 12.42
CA THR A 103 -29.16 -5.55 12.16
C THR A 103 -29.99 -6.42 13.10
N SER A 104 -31.30 -6.16 13.23
CA SER A 104 -32.22 -7.06 13.95
C SER A 104 -32.34 -8.45 13.32
N VAL A 105 -31.95 -8.61 12.05
CA VAL A 105 -32.11 -9.83 11.25
C VAL A 105 -30.78 -10.59 11.07
N GLY A 106 -29.64 -9.99 11.44
CA GLY A 106 -28.31 -10.57 11.23
C GLY A 106 -27.21 -9.53 11.03
N VAL A 107 -26.03 -9.98 10.62
CA VAL A 107 -24.83 -9.14 10.39
C VAL A 107 -24.60 -8.94 8.90
N ILE A 108 -24.43 -7.70 8.46
CA ILE A 108 -24.01 -7.41 7.09
C ILE A 108 -22.50 -7.67 7.02
N LYS A 109 -22.09 -8.67 6.23
CA LYS A 109 -20.70 -9.15 6.19
C LYS A 109 -19.86 -8.57 5.04
N ASP A 110 -20.48 -7.97 4.04
CA ASP A 110 -19.79 -7.45 2.87
C ASP A 110 -20.16 -5.99 2.61
N TYR A 111 -19.16 -5.12 2.64
CA TYR A 111 -19.17 -3.74 2.16
C TYR A 111 -17.86 -3.45 1.45
#